data_AF-A0A523RRE3-F1
#
_entry.id   AF-A0A523RRE3-F1
#
_cell.length_a   1.000
_cell.length_b   1.000
_cell.length_c   1.000
_cell.angle_alpha   90.00
_cell.angle_beta   90.00
_cell.angle_gamma   90.00
#
_symmetry.space_group_name_H-M   'P 1'
#
loop_
_entity.id
_entity.type
_entity.pdbx_description
1 polymer ?
#
loop_
_entity_poly.entity_id
_entity_poly.type
_entity_poly.pdbx_seq_one_letter_code
_entity_poly.pdbx_strand_id
1 'polypeptide(L)'
;MIIEIEETDITPTQICGKFLTSALSSYFIHECKNNIPVGMGDSVSFIQILNTSRLKEGTVKPEQWINLEKSIMNILPIKGSKIRKYKLLYGNVSDFKGGNANKCADLITYLKEALK
;
A
#
# COMPACT_ATOMS: atom_id res chain seq x y z
N MET A 1 -0.35 8.83 6.87
CA MET A 1 -0.70 7.55 6.22
C MET A 1 -0.74 7.79 4.72
N ILE A 2 -0.35 6.80 3.92
CA ILE A 2 -0.45 6.81 2.46
C ILE A 2 -1.13 5.52 2.02
N ILE A 3 -2.10 5.62 1.10
CA ILE A 3 -2.82 4.48 0.52
C ILE A 3 -2.71 4.61 -1.00
N GLU A 4 -2.18 3.56 -1.63
CA GLU A 4 -2.07 3.42 -3.08
C GLU A 4 -2.95 2.26 -3.56
N ILE A 5 -3.65 2.45 -4.67
CA ILE A 5 -4.50 1.44 -5.30
C ILE A 5 -3.95 1.17 -6.70
N GLU A 6 -3.58 -0.08 -6.96
CA GLU A 6 -3.04 -0.53 -8.25
C GLU A 6 -4.12 -1.27 -9.04
N GLU A 7 -4.66 -0.62 -10.08
CA GLU A 7 -5.77 -1.17 -10.86
C GLU A 7 -5.32 -2.02 -12.05
N THR A 8 -4.13 -1.75 -12.61
CA THR A 8 -3.65 -2.35 -13.87
C THR A 8 -2.17 -2.71 -13.81
N ASP A 9 -1.77 -3.67 -14.66
CA ASP A 9 -0.38 -4.07 -14.92
C ASP A 9 0.49 -4.46 -13.73
N ILE A 10 -0.11 -4.85 -12.60
CA ILE A 10 0.54 -5.15 -11.32
C ILE A 10 1.79 -6.03 -11.46
N THR A 11 2.95 -5.37 -11.58
CA THR A 11 4.29 -5.97 -11.65
C THR A 11 5.10 -5.60 -10.41
N PRO A 12 6.14 -6.39 -10.06
CA PRO A 12 7.03 -6.04 -8.94
C PRO A 12 7.61 -4.63 -9.06
N THR A 13 8.00 -4.20 -10.26
CA THR A 13 8.54 -2.86 -10.52
C THR A 13 7.54 -1.75 -10.18
N GLN A 14 6.26 -1.92 -10.52
CA GLN A 14 5.24 -0.93 -10.19
C GLN A 14 4.97 -0.88 -8.68
N ILE A 15 4.82 -2.04 -8.04
CA ILE A 15 4.58 -2.15 -6.60
C ILE A 15 5.73 -1.49 -5.84
N CYS A 16 6.96 -1.94 -6.08
CA CYS A 16 8.15 -1.45 -5.40
C CYS A 16 8.51 -0.02 -5.79
N GLY A 17 8.28 0.38 -7.05
CA GLY A 17 8.59 1.71 -7.55
C GLY A 17 7.79 2.80 -6.84
N LYS A 18 6.47 2.59 -6.67
CA LYS A 18 5.62 3.51 -5.90
C LYS A 18 6.01 3.56 -4.43
N PHE A 19 6.20 2.40 -3.82
CA PHE A 19 6.66 2.32 -2.43
C PHE A 19 7.99 3.07 -2.23
N LEU A 20 9.01 2.82 -3.07
CA LEU A 20 10.31 3.45 -2.94
C LEU A 20 10.25 4.96 -3.17
N THR A 21 9.47 5.41 -4.15
CA THR A 21 9.25 6.85 -4.40
C THR A 21 8.64 7.54 -3.18
N SER A 22 7.63 6.92 -2.57
CA SER A 22 7.03 7.44 -1.34
C SER A 22 7.97 7.34 -0.13
N ALA A 23 8.81 6.30 -0.06
CA ALA A 23 9.77 6.12 1.01
C ALA A 23 10.89 7.16 0.97
N LEU A 24 11.34 7.56 -0.22
CA LEU A 24 12.39 8.55 -0.42
C LEU A 24 11.89 10.01 -0.40
N SER A 25 10.58 10.23 -0.42
CA SER A 25 10.00 11.57 -0.30
C SER A 25 9.69 11.92 1.15
N SER A 26 9.73 13.22 1.45
CA SER A 26 9.36 13.78 2.76
C SER A 26 8.18 14.75 2.68
N TYR A 27 7.75 15.08 1.46
CA TYR A 27 6.70 16.05 1.16
C TYR A 27 6.03 15.71 -0.16
N PHE A 28 4.78 16.16 -0.33
CA PHE A 28 4.09 16.18 -1.62
C PHE A 28 3.56 17.58 -1.93
N ILE A 29 3.28 17.84 -3.20
CA ILE A 29 2.69 19.08 -3.68
C ILE A 29 1.44 18.70 -4.48
N HIS A 30 0.33 19.36 -4.19
CA HIS A 30 -0.93 19.12 -4.89
C HIS A 30 -1.76 20.40 -4.96
N GLU A 31 -2.53 20.56 -6.04
CA GLU A 31 -3.37 21.74 -6.29
C GLU A 31 -4.39 21.98 -5.17
N CYS A 32 -5.02 20.92 -4.64
CA CYS A 32 -5.95 21.01 -3.51
C CYS A 32 -5.31 21.52 -2.19
N LYS A 33 -3.98 21.65 -2.17
CA LYS A 33 -3.18 22.23 -1.07
C LYS A 33 -2.51 23.54 -1.51
N ASN A 34 -3.07 24.21 -2.51
CA ASN A 34 -2.56 25.46 -3.10
C ASN A 34 -1.12 25.35 -3.62
N ASN A 35 -0.71 24.16 -4.08
CA ASN A 35 0.66 23.89 -4.52
C ASN A 35 1.75 24.18 -3.47
N ILE A 36 1.40 24.19 -2.18
CA ILE A 36 2.35 24.34 -1.07
C ILE A 36 2.89 22.95 -0.69
N PRO A 37 4.18 22.80 -0.36
CA PRO A 37 4.74 21.55 0.14
C PRO A 37 4.04 21.10 1.44
N VAL A 38 3.48 19.89 1.43
CA VAL A 38 2.88 19.26 2.61
C VAL A 38 3.80 18.15 3.10
N GLY A 39 4.35 18.32 4.29
CA GLY A 39 5.24 17.35 4.92
C GLY A 39 4.53 16.07 5.34
N MET A 40 5.26 14.95 5.27
CA MET A 40 4.83 13.69 5.86
C MET A 40 4.96 13.73 7.39
N GLY A 41 4.08 13.02 8.09
CA GLY A 41 4.23 12.79 9.53
C GLY A 41 5.49 11.97 9.86
N ASP A 42 5.92 11.99 11.12
CA ASP A 42 7.18 11.34 11.54
C ASP A 42 7.15 9.80 11.47
N SER A 43 5.95 9.22 11.48
CA SER A 43 5.71 7.78 11.36
C SER A 43 4.56 7.54 10.38
N VAL A 44 4.89 7.11 9.17
CA VAL A 44 3.92 6.88 8.10
C VAL A 44 3.68 5.38 7.91
N SER A 45 2.41 4.99 7.91
CA SER A 45 1.95 3.70 7.40
C SER A 45 1.65 3.81 5.92
N PHE A 46 2.21 2.90 5.12
CA PHE A 46 2.00 2.78 3.68
C PHE A 46 1.18 1.53 3.37
N ILE A 47 0.08 1.69 2.65
CA ILE A 47 -0.83 0.59 2.29
C ILE A 47 -0.92 0.53 0.76
N GLN A 48 -0.61 -0.63 0.18
CA GLN A 48 -0.86 -0.90 -1.25
C GLN A 48 -2.00 -1.90 -1.40
N ILE A 49 -2.97 -1.57 -2.25
CA ILE A 49 -4.10 -2.44 -2.56
C ILE A 49 -4.02 -2.82 -4.04
N LEU A 50 -3.83 -4.10 -4.32
CA LEU A 50 -3.67 -4.64 -5.67
C LEU A 50 -5.00 -5.21 -6.18
N ASN A 51 -5.46 -4.74 -7.34
CA ASN A 51 -6.69 -5.22 -7.94
C ASN A 51 -6.53 -6.63 -8.56
N THR A 52 -7.38 -7.57 -8.15
CA THR A 52 -7.37 -8.94 -8.72
C THR A 52 -8.38 -9.16 -9.84
N SER A 53 -9.17 -8.16 -10.26
CA SER A 53 -10.26 -8.37 -11.22
C SER A 53 -9.81 -8.86 -12.61
N ARG A 54 -8.55 -8.62 -12.98
CA ARG A 54 -7.94 -9.05 -14.26
C ARG A 54 -6.96 -10.21 -14.10
N LEU A 55 -6.92 -10.83 -12.92
CA LEU A 55 -6.00 -11.92 -12.62
C LEU A 55 -6.49 -13.22 -13.25
N LYS A 56 -5.61 -13.96 -13.93
CA LYS A 56 -5.95 -15.30 -14.44
C LYS A 56 -6.06 -16.29 -13.28
N GLU A 57 -6.99 -17.23 -13.36
CA GLU A 57 -7.05 -18.35 -12.42
C GLU A 57 -5.74 -19.16 -12.43
N GLY A 58 -5.37 -19.74 -11.28
CA GLY A 58 -4.16 -20.57 -11.14
C GLY A 58 -2.82 -19.81 -11.15
N THR A 59 -2.84 -18.48 -11.14
CA THR A 59 -1.61 -17.67 -11.04
C THR A 59 -0.94 -17.72 -9.66
N VAL A 60 0.39 -17.62 -9.66
CA VAL A 60 1.21 -17.55 -8.44
C VAL A 60 1.40 -16.13 -7.90
N LYS A 61 0.73 -15.13 -8.49
CA LYS A 61 0.86 -13.72 -8.06
C LYS A 61 0.57 -13.49 -6.57
N PRO A 62 -0.46 -14.08 -5.94
CA PRO A 62 -0.68 -13.93 -4.50
C PRO A 62 0.53 -14.33 -3.66
N GLU A 63 1.19 -15.45 -3.99
CA GLU A 63 2.40 -15.90 -3.29
C GLU A 63 3.57 -14.93 -3.51
N GLN A 64 3.73 -14.44 -4.74
CA GLN A 64 4.72 -13.42 -5.06
C GLN A 64 4.49 -12.14 -4.24
N TRP A 65 3.24 -11.71 -4.10
CA TRP A 65 2.89 -10.51 -3.34
C TRP A 65 3.12 -10.67 -1.84
N ILE A 66 2.85 -11.85 -1.28
CA ILE A 66 3.20 -12.17 0.13
C ILE A 66 4.71 -12.08 0.34
N ASN A 67 5.50 -12.61 -0.60
CA ASN A 67 6.96 -12.55 -0.52
C ASN A 67 7.49 -11.11 -0.70
N LEU A 68 6.87 -10.31 -1.57
CA LEU A 68 7.18 -8.90 -1.72
C LEU A 68 6.87 -8.09 -0.46
N GLU A 69 5.70 -8.32 0.16
CA GLU A 69 5.33 -7.68 1.43
C GLU A 69 6.40 -7.95 2.51
N LYS A 70 6.76 -9.21 2.71
CA LYS A 70 7.82 -9.61 3.66
C LYS A 70 9.16 -8.95 3.34
N SER A 71 9.55 -8.93 2.06
CA SER A 71 10.82 -8.34 1.61
C SER A 71 10.87 -6.84 1.89
N ILE A 72 9.76 -6.12 1.62
CA ILE A 72 9.64 -4.70 1.92
C ILE A 72 9.67 -4.47 3.44
N MET A 73 8.92 -5.24 4.22
CA MET A 73 8.91 -5.10 5.68
C MET A 73 10.30 -5.32 6.30
N ASN A 74 11.10 -6.23 5.76
CA ASN A 74 12.45 -6.52 6.27
C ASN A 74 13.46 -5.39 6.05
N ILE A 75 13.20 -4.47 5.11
CA ILE A 75 14.09 -3.33 4.84
C ILE A 75 13.58 -2.02 5.45
N LEU A 76 12.45 -2.06 6.18
CA LEU A 76 11.90 -0.89 6.82
C LEU A 76 12.57 -0.61 8.18
N PRO A 77 12.79 0.67 8.53
CA PRO A 77 12.65 1.82 7.65
C PRO A 77 13.84 1.93 6.68
N ILE A 78 13.55 2.29 5.42
CA ILE A 78 14.59 2.71 4.49
C ILE A 78 15.28 3.96 5.07
N LYS A 79 16.60 4.06 4.96
CA LYS A 79 17.38 5.17 5.53
C LYS A 79 16.81 6.52 5.12
N GLY A 80 16.50 7.35 6.12
CA GLY A 80 15.93 8.69 5.91
C GLY A 80 14.42 8.72 5.61
N SER A 81 13.79 7.57 5.38
CA SER A 81 12.36 7.49 5.15
C SER A 81 11.56 7.82 6.41
N LYS A 82 10.33 8.33 6.25
CA LYS A 82 9.31 8.44 7.30
C LYS A 82 8.36 7.24 7.33
N ILE A 83 8.43 6.34 6.35
CA ILE A 83 7.61 5.13 6.32
C ILE A 83 8.16 4.13 7.35
N ARG A 84 7.27 3.67 8.24
CA ARG A 84 7.59 2.76 9.36
C ARG A 84 6.82 1.45 9.29
N LYS A 85 5.66 1.45 8.63
CA LYS A 85 4.82 0.26 8.46
C LYS A 85 4.42 0.15 7.00
N TYR A 86 4.36 -1.08 6.51
CA TYR A 86 3.91 -1.40 5.16
C TYR A 86 2.91 -2.55 5.21
N LYS A 87 1.83 -2.42 4.44
CA LYS A 87 0.83 -3.46 4.25
C LYS A 87 0.51 -3.60 2.78
N LEU A 88 0.53 -4.83 2.28
CA LEU A 88 0.03 -5.17 0.96
C LEU A 88 -1.26 -5.96 1.11
N LEU A 89 -2.31 -5.47 0.46
CA LEU A 89 -3.59 -6.14 0.33
C LEU A 89 -3.86 -6.38 -1.15
N TYR A 90 -4.65 -7.38 -1.47
CA TYR A 90 -5.07 -7.64 -2.83
C TYR A 90 -6.48 -8.18 -2.86
N GLY A 91 -7.25 -7.80 -3.86
CA GLY A 91 -8.62 -8.28 -4.04
C GLY A 91 -9.37 -7.49 -5.10
N ASN A 92 -10.60 -7.93 -5.38
CA ASN A 92 -11.53 -7.22 -6.25
C ASN A 92 -12.65 -6.58 -5.41
N VAL A 93 -13.56 -5.85 -6.04
CA VAL A 93 -14.64 -5.13 -5.34
C VAL A 93 -15.48 -6.06 -4.45
N SER A 94 -15.77 -7.30 -4.86
CA SER A 94 -16.54 -8.25 -4.03
C SER A 94 -15.78 -8.68 -2.78
N ASP A 95 -14.45 -8.76 -2.81
CA ASP A 95 -13.65 -9.09 -1.63
C ASP A 95 -13.72 -8.01 -0.54
N PHE A 96 -14.12 -6.79 -0.91
CA PHE A 96 -14.23 -5.63 -0.01
C PHE A 96 -15.67 -5.19 0.25
N LYS A 97 -16.69 -5.77 -0.42
CA LYS A 97 -18.11 -5.46 -0.20
C LYS A 97 -18.81 -6.56 0.61
N GLY A 98 -19.38 -6.21 1.77
CA GLY A 98 -20.31 -7.06 2.53
C GLY A 98 -19.90 -7.33 3.99
N GLY A 99 -20.87 -7.71 4.84
CA GLY A 99 -20.66 -7.94 6.28
C GLY A 99 -19.74 -9.10 6.66
N ASN A 100 -19.47 -10.03 5.71
CA ASN A 100 -18.53 -11.14 5.83
C ASN A 100 -17.27 -10.96 4.95
N ALA A 101 -17.04 -9.76 4.39
CA ALA A 101 -15.89 -9.48 3.54
C ALA A 101 -14.63 -9.36 4.40
N ASN A 102 -13.93 -10.48 4.62
CA ASN A 102 -12.75 -10.57 5.49
C ASN A 102 -11.71 -9.48 5.19
N LYS A 103 -11.46 -9.16 3.91
CA LYS A 103 -10.45 -8.15 3.55
C LYS A 103 -10.83 -6.72 3.92
N CYS A 104 -12.13 -6.40 3.97
CA CYS A 104 -12.60 -5.08 4.42
C CYS A 104 -12.39 -4.92 5.93
N ALA A 105 -12.71 -5.97 6.70
CA ALA A 105 -12.44 -6.01 8.13
C ALA A 105 -10.94 -5.92 8.43
N ASP A 106 -10.10 -6.64 7.67
CA ASP A 106 -8.63 -6.58 7.79
C ASP A 106 -8.10 -5.17 7.51
N LEU A 107 -8.55 -4.54 6.42
CA LEU A 107 -8.17 -3.16 6.10
C LEU A 107 -8.59 -2.19 7.20
N ILE A 108 -9.85 -2.26 7.67
CA ILE A 108 -10.35 -1.39 8.74
C ILE A 108 -9.55 -1.60 10.03
N THR A 109 -9.23 -2.85 10.38
CA THR A 109 -8.43 -3.18 11.56
C THR A 109 -7.05 -2.54 11.47
N TYR A 110 -6.37 -2.73 10.33
CA TYR A 110 -5.07 -2.14 10.10
C TYR A 110 -5.10 -0.60 10.10
N LEU A 111 -6.13 0.01 9.51
CA LEU A 111 -6.32 1.46 9.52
C LEU A 111 -6.48 1.99 10.95
N LYS A 112 -7.25 1.31 11.80
CA LYS A 112 -7.41 1.67 13.22
C LYS A 112 -6.09 1.57 13.99
N GLU A 113 -5.26 0.57 13.71
CA GLU A 113 -3.94 0.40 14.35
C GLU A 113 -2.90 1.41 13.85
N ALA A 114 -3.04 1.86 12.60
CA ALA A 114 -2.15 2.84 12.00
C ALA A 114 -2.48 4.29 12.39
N LEU A 115 -3.66 4.54 12.95
CA LEU A 115 -4.12 5.85 13.43
C LEU A 115 -3.98 6.04 14.94
N LYS A 116 -3.63 4.98 15.68
CA LYS A 116 -3.20 5.07 17.08
C LYS A 116 -1.74 5.49 17.15
#